data_AF-A0A7H8NWW5-F1
#
_entry.id   AF-A0A7H8NWW5-F1
#
_cell.length_a   1.000
_cell.length_b   1.000
_cell.length_c   1.000
_cell.angle_alpha   90.00
_cell.angle_beta   90.00
_cell.angle_gamma   90.00
#
_symmetry.space_group_name_H-M   'P 1'
#
loop_
_entity.id
_entity.type
_entity.pdbx_description
1 polymer ?
#
loop_
_entity_poly.entity_id
_entity_poly.type
_entity_poly.pdbx_seq_one_letter_code
_entity_poly.pdbx_strand_id
1 'polypeptide(L)'
;MQSYYWVKTFHIVFVVAWMATVFYLPRILVNLAETAGQTAVVERLQLMGMRLYRFGHSMFGLAFVLGLVLWLGYKVIPDFPTMVAPGGAGWLHAKLGLVVVLLVYFIWTGRLLKGVAKGRALPSSRALRWINEIPLLAFIPIVWLVLAKPF
;
A
#
# COMPACT_ATOMS: atom_id res chain seq x y z
N MET A 1 23.04 -16.31 -4.49
CA MET A 1 22.86 -15.57 -3.21
C MET A 1 22.80 -14.05 -3.36
N GLN A 2 23.69 -13.39 -4.12
CA GLN A 2 23.67 -11.92 -4.28
C GLN A 2 22.33 -11.39 -4.85
N SER A 3 21.77 -12.09 -5.83
CA SER A 3 20.47 -11.77 -6.45
C SER A 3 19.33 -11.70 -5.44
N TYR A 4 19.28 -12.63 -4.47
CA TYR A 4 18.27 -12.64 -3.42
C TYR A 4 18.30 -11.37 -2.58
N TYR A 5 19.48 -10.91 -2.16
CA TYR A 5 19.60 -9.69 -1.37
C TYR A 5 19.13 -8.47 -2.16
N TRP A 6 19.48 -8.37 -3.44
CA TRP A 6 18.99 -7.27 -4.29
C TRP A 6 17.47 -7.29 -4.45
N VAL A 7 16.88 -8.44 -4.78
CA VAL A 7 15.42 -8.56 -4.93
C VAL A 7 14.73 -8.20 -3.61
N LYS A 8 15.25 -8.68 -2.46
CA LYS A 8 14.73 -8.36 -1.13
C LYS A 8 14.82 -6.87 -0.81
N THR A 9 15.96 -6.24 -1.09
CA THR A 9 16.18 -4.81 -0.88
C THR A 9 15.20 -3.99 -1.73
N PHE A 10 15.12 -4.25 -3.03
CA PHE A 10 14.18 -3.54 -3.90
C PHE A 10 12.73 -3.76 -3.51
N HIS A 11 12.35 -4.99 -3.13
CA HIS A 11 11.00 -5.27 -2.63
C HIS A 11 10.66 -4.39 -1.43
N ILE A 12 11.56 -4.29 -0.44
CA ILE A 12 11.35 -3.46 0.74
C ILE A 12 11.24 -1.98 0.36
N VAL A 13 12.12 -1.47 -0.51
CA VAL A 13 12.08 -0.08 -0.99
C VAL A 13 10.73 0.24 -1.63
N PHE A 14 10.24 -0.62 -2.52
CA PHE A 14 8.95 -0.39 -3.19
C PHE A 14 7.75 -0.57 -2.26
N VAL A 15 7.81 -1.49 -1.29
CA VAL A 15 6.79 -1.61 -0.24
C VAL A 15 6.72 -0.32 0.58
N VAL A 16 7.86 0.21 1.02
CA VAL A 16 7.91 1.47 1.79
C VAL A 16 7.38 2.64 0.95
N ALA A 17 7.81 2.75 -0.31
CA ALA A 17 7.33 3.78 -1.22
C ALA A 17 5.81 3.68 -1.45
N TRP A 18 5.28 2.48 -1.62
CA TRP A 18 3.84 2.26 -1.74
C TRP A 18 3.10 2.62 -0.44
N MET A 19 3.60 2.17 0.72
CA MET A 19 2.99 2.47 2.03
C MET A 19 2.93 3.98 2.29
N ALA A 20 3.95 4.74 1.90
CA ALA A 20 3.92 6.20 1.97
C ALA A 20 2.69 6.77 1.22
N THR A 21 2.37 6.22 0.04
CA THR A 21 1.17 6.63 -0.70
C THR A 21 -0.13 6.24 0.01
N VAL A 22 -0.20 5.02 0.57
CA VAL A 22 -1.38 4.50 1.28
C VAL A 22 -1.69 5.34 2.52
N PHE A 23 -0.66 5.77 3.25
CA PHE A 23 -0.80 6.64 4.42
C PHE A 23 -1.14 8.08 4.05
N TYR A 24 -0.61 8.61 2.94
CA TYR A 24 -0.72 10.04 2.64
C TYR A 24 -1.99 10.38 1.83
N LEU A 25 -2.49 9.46 1.02
CA LEU A 25 -3.72 9.66 0.25
C LEU A 25 -4.97 10.01 1.09
N PRO A 26 -5.29 9.32 2.21
CA PRO A 26 -6.41 9.71 3.06
C PRO A 26 -6.22 11.10 3.70
N ARG A 27 -4.97 11.49 4.03
CA ARG A 27 -4.67 12.85 4.52
C ARG A 27 -5.00 13.91 3.49
N ILE A 28 -4.71 13.66 2.20
CA ILE A 28 -5.13 14.56 1.12
C ILE A 28 -6.66 14.66 1.07
N LEU A 29 -7.39 13.55 1.23
CA LEU A 29 -8.86 13.59 1.27
C LEU A 29 -9.40 14.40 2.45
N VAL A 30 -8.81 14.28 3.64
CA VAL A 30 -9.17 15.11 4.81
C VAL A 30 -8.99 16.60 4.48
N ASN A 31 -7.82 16.99 3.95
CA ASN A 31 -7.55 18.37 3.57
C ASN A 31 -8.51 18.87 2.47
N LEU A 32 -8.85 18.04 1.49
CA LEU A 32 -9.84 18.38 0.46
C LEU A 32 -11.23 18.64 1.06
N ALA A 33 -11.62 17.89 2.08
CA ALA A 33 -12.89 18.10 2.78
C ALA A 33 -12.88 19.37 3.64
N GLU A 34 -11.76 19.71 4.26
CA GLU A 34 -11.60 20.87 5.15
C GLU A 34 -11.41 22.18 4.40
N THR A 35 -10.89 22.14 3.17
CA THR A 35 -10.65 23.31 2.31
C THR A 35 -11.75 23.50 1.26
N ALA A 36 -12.92 22.89 1.46
CA ALA A 36 -14.07 23.04 0.59
C ALA A 36 -14.41 24.54 0.40
N GLY A 37 -14.51 24.98 -0.86
CA GLY A 37 -14.72 26.38 -1.22
C GLY A 37 -13.44 27.19 -1.53
N GLN A 38 -12.25 26.65 -1.24
CA GLN A 38 -10.97 27.26 -1.61
C GLN A 38 -10.45 26.67 -2.92
N THR A 39 -10.99 27.12 -4.06
CA THR A 39 -10.79 26.50 -5.38
C THR A 39 -9.33 26.21 -5.71
N ALA A 40 -8.43 27.19 -5.55
CA ALA A 40 -7.01 27.03 -5.86
C ALA A 40 -6.32 25.95 -4.99
N VAL A 41 -6.70 25.83 -3.72
CA VAL A 41 -6.15 24.83 -2.79
C VAL A 41 -6.66 23.44 -3.15
N VAL A 42 -7.96 23.32 -3.45
CA VAL A 42 -8.61 22.07 -3.85
C VAL A 42 -7.98 21.52 -5.14
N GLU A 43 -7.81 22.35 -6.16
CA GLU A 43 -7.17 21.96 -7.43
C GLU A 43 -5.74 21.44 -7.21
N ARG A 44 -4.97 22.13 -6.37
CA ARG A 44 -3.59 21.73 -6.07
C ARG A 44 -3.53 20.41 -5.31
N LEU A 45 -4.34 20.24 -4.27
CA LEU A 45 -4.43 19.01 -3.48
C LEU A 45 -4.88 17.83 -4.35
N GLN A 46 -5.83 18.07 -5.24
CA GLN A 46 -6.31 17.06 -6.17
C GLN A 46 -5.23 16.62 -7.15
N LEU A 47 -4.49 17.56 -7.74
CA LEU A 47 -3.36 17.25 -8.60
C LEU A 47 -2.28 16.45 -7.87
N MET A 48 -1.93 16.84 -6.65
CA MET A 48 -0.96 16.12 -5.81
C MET A 48 -1.45 14.71 -5.50
N GLY A 49 -2.71 14.56 -5.10
CA GLY A 49 -3.31 13.26 -4.82
C GLY A 49 -3.30 12.36 -6.05
N MET A 50 -3.59 12.89 -7.24
CA MET A 50 -3.66 12.08 -8.46
C MET A 50 -2.27 11.60 -8.90
N ARG A 51 -1.23 12.45 -8.75
CA ARG A 51 0.17 12.05 -8.99
C ARG A 51 0.58 10.96 -8.01
N LEU A 52 0.27 11.15 -6.72
CA LEU A 52 0.58 10.19 -5.67
C LEU A 52 -0.12 8.84 -5.89
N TYR A 53 -1.39 8.87 -6.28
CA TYR A 53 -2.17 7.67 -6.56
C TYR A 53 -1.62 6.87 -7.75
N ARG A 54 -1.19 7.55 -8.82
CA ARG A 54 -0.52 6.90 -9.96
C ARG A 54 0.83 6.31 -9.54
N PHE A 55 1.64 7.08 -8.81
CA PHE A 55 2.92 6.62 -8.27
C PHE A 55 2.73 5.36 -7.40
N GLY A 56 1.72 5.35 -6.51
CA GLY A 56 1.42 4.20 -5.66
C GLY A 56 1.08 2.92 -6.44
N HIS A 57 0.40 3.00 -7.59
CA HIS A 57 0.14 1.83 -8.44
C HIS A 57 1.44 1.23 -8.99
N SER A 58 2.33 2.08 -9.49
CA SER A 58 3.64 1.63 -10.00
C SER A 58 4.48 1.00 -8.89
N MET A 59 4.52 1.61 -7.71
CA MET A 59 5.28 1.09 -6.57
C MET A 59 4.70 -0.25 -6.08
N PHE A 60 3.38 -0.37 -5.98
CA PHE A 60 2.74 -1.63 -5.64
C PHE A 60 3.05 -2.72 -6.67
N GLY A 61 2.97 -2.40 -7.97
CA GLY A 61 3.27 -3.37 -9.04
C GLY A 61 4.68 -3.93 -8.95
N LEU A 62 5.68 -3.05 -8.75
CA LEU A 62 7.08 -3.46 -8.57
C LEU A 62 7.27 -4.27 -7.29
N ALA A 63 6.70 -3.81 -6.17
CA ALA A 63 6.74 -4.54 -4.90
C ALA A 63 6.12 -5.94 -5.02
N PHE A 64 4.97 -6.05 -5.70
CA PHE A 64 4.25 -7.30 -5.89
C PHE A 64 5.04 -8.29 -6.73
N VAL A 65 5.58 -7.86 -7.88
CA VAL A 65 6.40 -8.72 -8.75
C VAL A 65 7.63 -9.23 -7.99
N LEU A 66 8.35 -8.37 -7.30
CA LEU A 66 9.50 -8.79 -6.50
C LEU A 66 9.09 -9.69 -5.34
N GLY A 67 7.93 -9.44 -4.72
CA GLY A 67 7.37 -10.31 -3.69
C GLY A 67 7.06 -11.71 -4.20
N LEU A 68 6.53 -11.83 -5.42
CA LEU A 68 6.34 -13.11 -6.09
C LEU A 68 7.67 -13.82 -6.37
N VAL A 69 8.70 -13.09 -6.82
CA VAL A 69 10.04 -13.65 -7.00
C VAL A 69 10.62 -14.14 -5.66
N LEU A 70 10.42 -13.41 -4.57
CA LEU A 70 10.88 -13.84 -3.24
C LEU A 70 10.15 -15.08 -2.72
N TRP A 71 8.89 -15.27 -3.13
CA TRP A 71 8.09 -16.43 -2.73
C TRP A 71 8.34 -17.66 -3.61
N LEU A 72 8.39 -17.50 -4.94
CA LEU A 72 8.40 -18.59 -5.91
C LEU A 72 9.74 -18.74 -6.65
N GLY A 73 10.69 -17.82 -6.46
CA GLY A 73 11.96 -17.77 -7.18
C GLY A 73 12.79 -19.05 -7.02
N TYR A 74 12.72 -19.71 -5.87
CA TYR A 74 13.40 -20.99 -5.62
C TYR A 74 12.98 -22.12 -6.58
N LYS A 75 11.81 -22.01 -7.22
CA LYS A 75 11.32 -23.01 -8.20
C LYS A 75 11.91 -22.83 -9.60
N VAL A 76 12.46 -21.65 -9.91
CA VAL A 76 12.83 -21.24 -11.27
C VAL A 76 14.27 -20.77 -11.36
N ILE A 77 14.80 -20.19 -10.29
CA ILE A 77 16.15 -19.62 -10.23
C ILE A 77 17.03 -20.59 -9.41
N PRO A 78 18.09 -21.18 -10.02
CA PRO A 78 19.04 -22.02 -9.30
C PRO A 78 19.61 -21.31 -8.06
N ASP A 79 19.71 -22.05 -6.95
CA ASP A 79 20.27 -21.58 -5.68
C ASP A 79 19.58 -20.34 -5.07
N PHE A 80 18.34 -20.04 -5.49
CA PHE A 80 17.54 -18.98 -4.88
C PHE A 80 16.88 -19.50 -3.59
N PRO A 81 17.14 -18.86 -2.43
CA PRO A 81 16.64 -19.38 -1.16
C PRO A 81 15.13 -19.19 -1.04
N THR A 82 14.45 -20.15 -0.41
CA THR A 82 13.05 -19.99 -0.02
C THR A 82 12.95 -19.15 1.26
N MET A 83 11.99 -18.21 1.29
CA MET A 83 11.63 -17.49 2.52
C MET A 83 10.63 -18.25 3.39
N VAL A 84 10.02 -19.30 2.85
CA VAL A 84 8.95 -20.09 3.48
C VAL A 84 9.48 -21.49 3.70
N ALA A 85 9.54 -21.90 4.98
CA ALA A 85 9.91 -23.27 5.32
C ALA A 85 8.80 -24.24 4.86
N PRO A 86 9.13 -25.48 4.48
CA PRO A 86 8.14 -26.51 4.20
C PRO A 86 7.17 -26.65 5.39
N GLY A 87 5.86 -26.49 5.15
CA GLY A 87 4.83 -26.58 6.19
C GLY A 87 4.54 -25.30 6.99
N GLY A 88 5.34 -24.22 6.84
CA GLY A 88 5.21 -22.97 7.61
C GLY A 88 4.80 -21.76 6.75
N ALA A 89 3.70 -21.90 5.99
CA ALA A 89 3.24 -20.89 5.03
C ALA A 89 2.06 -20.05 5.52
N GLY A 90 1.46 -20.35 6.67
CA GLY A 90 0.21 -19.71 7.06
C GLY A 90 0.41 -18.21 7.34
N TRP A 91 1.53 -17.81 7.95
CA TRP A 91 1.85 -16.39 8.19
C TRP A 91 1.90 -15.60 6.88
N LEU A 92 2.37 -16.23 5.80
CA LEU A 92 2.45 -15.61 4.48
C LEU A 92 1.05 -15.40 3.91
N HIS A 93 0.16 -16.39 4.00
CA HIS A 93 -1.22 -16.26 3.55
C HIS A 93 -1.97 -15.18 4.34
N ALA A 94 -1.81 -15.14 5.67
CA ALA A 94 -2.38 -14.11 6.52
C ALA A 94 -1.85 -12.71 6.12
N LYS A 95 -0.54 -12.58 5.89
CA LYS A 95 0.08 -11.33 5.44
C LYS A 95 -0.50 -10.89 4.09
N LEU A 96 -0.60 -11.79 3.12
CA LEU A 96 -1.14 -11.49 1.80
C LEU A 96 -2.62 -11.07 1.88
N GLY A 97 -3.41 -11.68 2.75
CA GLY A 97 -4.78 -11.25 3.04
C GLY A 97 -4.85 -9.80 3.51
N LEU A 98 -3.98 -9.40 4.45
CA LEU A 98 -3.90 -8.01 4.91
C LEU A 98 -3.39 -7.05 3.84
N VAL A 99 -2.46 -7.47 2.98
CA VAL A 99 -2.00 -6.68 1.83
C VAL A 99 -3.15 -6.45 0.83
N VAL A 100 -4.01 -7.45 0.61
CA VAL A 100 -5.22 -7.30 -0.22
C VAL A 100 -6.18 -6.29 0.42
N VAL A 101 -6.39 -6.34 1.73
CA VAL A 101 -7.20 -5.33 2.44
C VAL A 101 -6.65 -3.92 2.25
N LEU A 102 -5.33 -3.73 2.40
CA LEU A 102 -4.67 -2.45 2.13
C LEU A 102 -4.80 -2.00 0.67
N LEU A 103 -4.72 -2.93 -0.29
CA LEU A 103 -4.89 -2.63 -1.70
C LEU A 103 -6.33 -2.18 -2.00
N VAL A 104 -7.34 -2.87 -1.46
CA VAL A 104 -8.75 -2.47 -1.59
C VAL A 104 -8.96 -1.08 -1.00
N TYR A 105 -8.40 -0.81 0.19
CA TYR A 105 -8.44 0.50 0.82
C TYR A 105 -7.77 1.59 -0.06
N PHE A 106 -6.59 1.30 -0.62
CA PHE A 106 -5.85 2.23 -1.49
C PHE A 106 -6.63 2.54 -2.76
N ILE A 107 -7.25 1.52 -3.38
CA ILE A 107 -8.10 1.72 -4.56
C ILE A 107 -9.33 2.55 -4.19
N TRP A 108 -9.96 2.27 -3.05
CA TRP A 108 -11.15 2.98 -2.59
C TRP A 108 -10.88 4.47 -2.30
N THR A 109 -9.81 4.79 -1.58
CA THR A 109 -9.38 6.19 -1.35
C THR A 109 -9.06 6.91 -2.66
N GLY A 110 -8.45 6.21 -3.63
CA GLY A 110 -8.28 6.74 -4.99
C GLY A 110 -9.58 6.98 -5.75
N ARG A 111 -10.61 6.16 -5.54
CA ARG A 111 -11.95 6.38 -6.12
C ARG A 111 -12.61 7.64 -5.53
N LEU A 112 -12.47 7.88 -4.23
CA LEU A 112 -12.93 9.12 -3.60
C LEU A 112 -12.23 10.33 -4.22
N LEU A 113 -10.90 10.28 -4.35
CA LEU A 113 -10.12 11.36 -4.95
C LEU A 113 -10.54 11.67 -6.40
N LYS A 114 -10.76 10.63 -7.22
CA LYS A 114 -11.28 10.79 -8.59
C LYS A 114 -12.73 11.29 -8.59
N GLY A 115 -13.51 10.96 -7.57
CA GLY A 115 -14.88 11.42 -7.38
C GLY A 115 -14.97 12.93 -7.15
N VAL A 116 -14.05 13.50 -6.37
CA VAL A 116 -13.96 14.95 -6.13
C VAL A 116 -13.81 15.72 -7.45
N ALA A 117 -13.04 15.18 -8.41
CA ALA A 117 -12.83 15.80 -9.73
C ALA A 117 -14.13 15.91 -10.53
N LYS A 118 -15.10 15.06 -10.19
CA LYS A 118 -16.41 14.96 -10.83
C LYS A 118 -17.51 15.62 -9.99
N GLY A 119 -17.13 16.46 -9.02
CA GLY A 119 -18.07 17.16 -8.14
C GLY A 119 -18.75 16.26 -7.10
N ARG A 120 -18.25 15.05 -6.82
CA ARG A 120 -18.81 14.21 -5.76
C ARG A 120 -18.39 14.74 -4.39
N ALA A 121 -19.35 14.81 -3.47
CA ALA A 121 -19.10 15.14 -2.08
C ALA A 121 -18.21 14.07 -1.43
N LEU A 122 -17.29 14.51 -0.58
CA LEU A 122 -16.52 13.63 0.29
C LEU A 122 -17.32 13.29 1.55
N PRO A 123 -17.01 12.15 2.21
CA PRO A 123 -17.44 11.93 3.58
C PRO A 123 -16.99 13.07 4.51
N SER A 124 -17.65 13.21 5.66
CA SER A 124 -17.30 14.25 6.62
C SER A 124 -15.82 14.15 7.05
N SER A 125 -15.20 15.30 7.36
CA SER A 125 -13.80 15.35 7.80
C SER A 125 -13.53 14.42 9.01
N ARG A 126 -14.50 14.30 9.95
CA ARG A 126 -14.41 13.34 11.07
C ARG A 126 -14.34 11.88 10.60
N ALA A 127 -15.16 11.49 9.62
CA ALA A 127 -15.11 10.13 9.07
C ALA A 127 -13.78 9.88 8.34
N LEU A 128 -13.29 10.86 7.58
CA LEU A 128 -12.01 10.75 6.86
C LEU A 128 -10.81 10.65 7.81
N ARG A 129 -10.85 11.28 8.99
CA ARG A 129 -9.81 11.10 10.02
C ARG A 129 -9.79 9.68 10.58
N TRP A 130 -10.94 9.05 10.81
CA TRP A 130 -10.96 7.63 11.19
C TRP A 130 -10.42 6.73 10.09
N ILE A 131 -10.77 7.03 8.84
CA ILE A 131 -10.26 6.33 7.65
C ILE A 131 -8.74 6.46 7.54
N ASN A 132 -8.14 7.57 7.97
CA ASN A 132 -6.70 7.79 7.97
C ASN A 132 -5.91 6.83 8.88
N GLU A 133 -6.54 6.29 9.92
CA GLU A 133 -5.89 5.37 10.87
C GLU A 133 -5.93 3.90 10.41
N ILE A 134 -6.83 3.54 9.49
CA ILE A 134 -7.00 2.17 8.99
C ILE A 134 -5.68 1.58 8.43
N PRO A 135 -4.88 2.30 7.62
CA PRO A 135 -3.60 1.80 7.14
C PRO A 135 -2.64 1.40 8.25
N LEU A 136 -2.62 2.15 9.36
CA LEU A 136 -1.74 1.87 10.49
C LEU A 136 -2.15 0.56 11.18
N LEU A 137 -3.45 0.42 11.44
CA LEU A 137 -4.02 -0.77 12.07
C LEU A 137 -3.78 -2.05 11.25
N ALA A 138 -3.79 -1.95 9.92
CA ALA A 138 -3.44 -3.07 9.04
C ALA A 138 -1.92 -3.29 8.90
N PHE A 139 -1.11 -2.23 8.97
CA PHE A 139 0.34 -2.34 8.80
C PHE A 139 1.05 -3.00 9.99
N ILE A 140 0.61 -2.73 11.22
CA ILE A 140 1.15 -3.35 12.44
C ILE A 140 1.18 -4.90 12.36
N PRO A 141 0.04 -5.59 12.11
CA PRO A 141 0.04 -7.04 12.01
C PRO A 141 0.82 -7.55 10.78
N ILE A 142 0.87 -6.81 9.67
CA ILE A 142 1.71 -7.17 8.51
C ILE A 142 3.18 -7.24 8.90
N VAL A 143 3.68 -6.23 9.62
CA VAL A 143 5.08 -6.19 10.09
C VAL A 143 5.33 -7.31 11.10
N TRP A 144 4.43 -7.50 12.06
CA TRP A 144 4.54 -8.57 13.05
C TRP A 144 4.58 -9.96 12.40
N LEU A 145 3.71 -10.26 11.42
CA LEU A 145 3.70 -11.54 10.70
C LEU A 145 5.02 -11.83 9.98
N VAL A 146 5.66 -10.81 9.40
CA VAL A 146 6.95 -10.95 8.70
C VAL A 146 8.10 -11.24 9.67
N LEU A 147 8.05 -10.66 10.87
CA LEU A 147 9.10 -10.79 11.88
C LEU A 147 8.94 -12.07 12.70
N ALA A 148 7.74 -12.33 13.22
CA ALA A 148 7.46 -13.43 14.13
C ALA A 148 7.26 -14.77 13.42
N LYS A 149 6.74 -14.76 12.18
CA LYS A 149 6.43 -15.97 11.38
C LYS A 149 5.79 -17.10 12.22
N PRO A 150 4.68 -16.82 12.91
CA PRO A 150 4.17 -17.65 14.01
C PRO A 150 3.61 -19.02 13.60
N PHE A 151 3.27 -19.24 12.32
CA PHE A 151 2.63 -20.45 11.80
C PHE A 151 2.82 -20.58 10.29
#